data_AF-A0AAW2DL63-F1
#
_entry.id   AF-A0AAW2DL63-F1
#
_cell.length_a   1.000
_cell.length_b   1.000
_cell.length_c   1.000
_cell.angle_alpha   90.00
_cell.angle_beta   90.00
_cell.angle_gamma   90.00
#
_symmetry.space_group_name_H-M   'P 1'
#
loop_
_entity.id
_entity.type
_entity.pdbx_description
1 polymer ?
#
loop_
_entity_poly.entity_id
_entity_poly.type
_entity_poly.pdbx_seq_one_letter_code
_entity_poly.pdbx_strand_id
1 'polypeptide(L)' 'ADGVRPPAVRLTKLLLNVTIQGNLGPVQVVMSPESTVRDLVTVAVKIYAKECCRPILLTTNLAMFDLHYSQFNLE' A
#
# COMPACT_ATOMS: atom_id res chain seq x y z
N ALA A 1 -22.55 6.17 -39.44
CA ALA A 1 -21.33 5.60 -38.85
C ALA A 1 -21.47 5.70 -37.35
N ASP A 2 -21.88 4.61 -36.70
CA ASP A 2 -22.09 4.58 -35.26
C ASP A 2 -20.72 4.47 -34.58
N GLY A 3 -20.24 5.60 -34.08
CA GLY A 3 -18.91 5.72 -33.49
C GLY A 3 -18.87 5.10 -32.10
N VAL A 4 -18.71 3.77 -32.04
CA VAL A 4 -18.44 3.06 -30.78
C VAL A 4 -17.09 3.55 -30.26
N ARG A 5 -17.12 4.37 -29.20
CA ARG A 5 -15.91 4.74 -28.47
C ARG A 5 -15.34 3.49 -27.81
N PRO A 6 -14.03 3.21 -27.95
CA PRO A 6 -13.43 2.12 -27.20
C PRO A 6 -13.67 2.35 -25.70
N PRO A 7 -13.90 1.27 -24.92
CA PRO A 7 -14.12 1.41 -23.48
C PRO A 7 -12.93 2.13 -22.87
N ALA A 8 -13.22 3.16 -22.07
CA ALA A 8 -12.18 3.92 -21.37
C ALA A 8 -11.35 2.96 -20.52
N VAL A 9 -10.03 2.96 -20.72
CA VAL A 9 -9.12 2.14 -19.92
C VAL A 9 -9.12 2.70 -18.50
N ARG A 10 -9.82 2.02 -17.60
CA ARG A 10 -9.84 2.37 -16.18
C ARG A 10 -8.69 1.66 -15.49
N LEU A 11 -7.97 2.38 -14.65
CA LEU A 11 -7.02 1.78 -13.74
C LEU A 11 -7.82 0.94 -12.72
N THR A 12 -7.54 -0.36 -12.65
CA THR A 12 -8.30 -1.29 -11.81
C THR A 12 -7.51 -1.77 -10.58
N LYS A 13 -6.19 -1.60 -10.60
CA LYS A 13 -5.27 -2.00 -9.53
C LYS A 13 -4.10 -1.04 -9.43
N LEU A 14 -3.72 -0.71 -8.21
CA LEU A 14 -2.52 0.04 -7.85
C LEU A 14 -1.53 -0.93 -7.20
N LEU A 15 -0.26 -0.86 -7.61
CA LEU A 15 0.86 -1.41 -6.86
C LEU A 15 1.51 -0.27 -6.10
N LEU A 16 1.58 -0.38 -4.77
CA LEU A 16 2.14 0.62 -3.88
C LEU A 16 3.29 0.03 -3.08
N ASN A 17 4.40 0.77 -3.01
CA ASN A 17 5.54 0.46 -2.16
C ASN A 17 5.39 1.23 -0.85
N VAL A 18 5.23 0.51 0.27
CA VAL A 18 5.04 1.10 1.60
C VAL A 18 6.23 0.76 2.48
N THR A 19 6.98 1.76 2.91
CA THR A 19 8.07 1.58 3.87
C THR A 19 7.54 1.69 5.29
N ILE A 20 7.86 0.70 6.13
CA ILE A 20 7.63 0.78 7.58
C ILE A 20 8.91 1.30 8.23
N GLN A 21 8.77 2.28 9.12
CA GLN A 21 9.91 2.93 9.76
C GLN A 21 10.83 1.91 10.44
N GLY A 22 12.13 1.99 10.14
CA GLY A 22 13.14 1.06 10.64
C GLY A 22 13.30 -0.23 9.83
N ASN A 23 12.48 -0.46 8.80
CA ASN A 23 12.64 -1.62 7.91
C ASN A 23 13.69 -1.36 6.81
N LEU A 24 14.32 -2.45 6.34
CA LEU A 24 15.33 -2.43 5.28
C LEU A 24 14.75 -2.34 3.85
N GLY A 25 13.43 -2.43 3.67
CA GLY A 25 12.80 -2.35 2.35
C GLY A 25 11.30 -2.10 2.38
N PRO A 26 10.67 -1.89 1.21
CA PRO A 26 9.23 -1.66 1.11
C PRO A 26 8.43 -2.95 1.20
N VAL A 27 7.23 -2.85 1.76
CA VAL A 27 6.15 -3.82 1.58
C VAL A 27 5.41 -3.46 0.29
N GLN A 28 5.25 -4.42 -0.60
CA GLN A 28 4.46 -4.25 -1.81
C GLN A 28 2.98 -4.58 -1.56
N VAL A 29 2.10 -3.64 -1.88
CA VAL A 29 0.65 -3.77 -1.71
C VAL A 29 -0.05 -3.60 -3.05
N VAL A 30 -0.90 -4.55 -3.42
CA VAL A 30 -1.81 -4.42 -4.56
C VAL A 30 -3.23 -4.16 -4.06
N MET A 31 -3.85 -3.05 -4.47
CA MET A 31 -5.19 -2.65 -4.04
C MET A 31 -6.00 -2.00 -5.17
N SER A 32 -7.32 -1.86 -5.01
CA SER A 32 -8.14 -1.10 -5.97
C SER A 32 -7.98 0.41 -5.73
N PRO A 33 -8.09 1.27 -6.76
CA PRO A 33 -8.04 2.72 -6.59
C PRO A 33 -9.14 3.32 -5.70
N GLU A 34 -10.24 2.58 -5.52
CA GLU A 34 -11.37 2.96 -4.66
C GLU A 34 -11.11 2.64 -3.17
N SER A 35 -10.00 1.96 -2.86
CA SER A 35 -9.65 1.60 -1.50
C SER A 35 -9.09 2.79 -0.71
N THR A 36 -9.30 2.82 0.60
CA THR A 36 -8.92 3.94 1.47
C THR A 36 -7.49 3.85 1.96
N VAL A 37 -6.96 4.96 2.51
CA VAL A 37 -5.68 4.98 3.24
C VAL A 37 -5.68 3.98 4.39
N ARG A 38 -6.81 3.83 5.10
CA ARG A 38 -6.93 2.86 6.19
C ARG A 38 -6.80 1.43 5.68
N ASP A 39 -7.33 1.12 4.50
CA ASP A 39 -7.19 -0.19 3.88
C ASP A 39 -5.73 -0.47 3.51
N LEU A 40 -5.03 0.52 2.94
CA LEU A 40 -3.60 0.42 2.64
C LEU A 40 -2.77 0.11 3.89
N VAL A 41 -2.93 0.89 4.96
CA VAL A 41 -2.22 0.67 6.23
C VAL A 41 -2.53 -0.71 6.81
N THR A 42 -3.80 -1.11 6.76
CA THR A 42 -4.23 -2.44 7.23
C THR A 42 -3.50 -3.56 6.50
N VAL A 43 -3.45 -3.50 5.17
CA VAL A 43 -2.81 -4.55 4.35
C VAL A 43 -1.31 -4.54 4.56
N ALA A 44 -0.67 -3.36 4.56
CA ALA A 44 0.77 -3.22 4.75
C ALA A 44 1.24 -3.79 6.10
N VAL A 45 0.57 -3.44 7.20
CA VAL A 45 0.88 -3.95 8.55
C VAL A 45 0.70 -5.47 8.64
N LYS A 46 -0.36 -6.00 8.02
CA LYS A 46 -0.61 -7.46 7.99
C LYS A 46 0.47 -8.21 7.22
N ILE A 47 0.88 -7.71 6.04
CA ILE A 47 1.95 -8.33 5.26
C ILE A 47 3.25 -8.28 6.05
N TYR A 48 3.61 -7.12 6.59
CA TYR A 48 4.84 -6.97 7.38
C TYR A 48 4.90 -7.93 8.57
N ALA A 49 3.81 -8.02 9.34
CA ALA A 49 3.72 -8.91 10.50
C ALA A 49 3.83 -10.38 10.09
N LYS A 50 3.26 -10.76 8.94
CA LYS A 50 3.30 -12.13 8.41
C LYS A 50 4.70 -12.52 7.92
N GLU A 51 5.40 -11.62 7.25
CA GLU A 51 6.74 -11.86 6.69
C GLU A 51 7.85 -11.80 7.76
N CYS A 52 7.50 -11.65 9.05
CA CYS A 52 8.43 -11.60 10.18
C CYS A 52 9.54 -10.55 10.02
N CYS A 53 9.24 -9.45 9.31
CA CYS A 53 10.20 -8.38 9.03
C CYS A 53 10.75 -7.76 10.32
N ARG A 54 11.94 -7.17 10.24
CA ARG A 54 12.62 -6.51 11.37
C ARG A 54 12.61 -4.99 11.16
N PRO A 55 12.34 -4.19 12.21
CA PRO A 55 12.06 -4.58 13.59
C PRO A 55 10.69 -5.26 13.77
N ILE A 56 10.59 -6.16 14.76
CA ILE A 56 9.31 -6.82 15.07
C ILE A 56 8.30 -5.74 15.49
N LEU A 57 7.12 -5.74 14.87
CA LEU A 57 6.03 -4.85 15.30
C LEU A 57 5.56 -5.26 16.69
N LEU A 58 5.65 -4.35 17.65
CA LEU A 58 5.15 -4.54 19.01
C LEU A 58 3.61 -4.59 19.07
N THR A 59 2.94 -4.09 18.03
CA THR A 59 1.48 -4.09 17.90
C THR A 59 1.07 -4.07 16.44
N THR A 60 -0.09 -4.67 16.13
CA THR A 60 -0.79 -4.55 14.84
C THR A 60 -2.04 -3.68 14.95
N ASN A 61 -2.21 -2.95 16.06
CA ASN A 61 -3.30 -2.01 16.25
C ASN A 61 -3.14 -0.82 15.29
N LEU A 62 -4.03 -0.73 14.31
CA LEU A 62 -4.00 0.28 13.25
C LEU A 62 -4.15 1.72 13.76
N ALA A 63 -4.74 1.94 14.94
CA ALA A 63 -4.83 3.27 15.54
C ALA A 63 -3.45 3.85 15.93
N MET A 64 -2.42 3.00 15.98
CA MET A 64 -1.04 3.38 16.28
C MET A 64 -0.21 3.68 15.03
N PHE A 65 -0.80 3.55 13.84
CA PHE A 65 -0.12 3.79 12.57
C PHE A 65 -0.73 4.98 11.85
N ASP A 66 0.14 5.80 11.26
CA ASP A 66 -0.24 6.87 10.35
C ASP A 66 0.51 6.71 9.02
N LEU A 67 -0.05 7.26 7.95
CA LEU A 67 0.57 7.23 6.62
C LEU A 67 1.32 8.53 6.38
N HIS A 68 2.65 8.46 6.39
CA HIS A 68 3.50 9.58 6.00
C HIS A 68 3.80 9.53 4.49
N TYR A 69 3.48 10.60 3.77
CA TYR A 69 3.90 10.76 2.38
C TYR A 69 5.37 11.22 2.34
N SER A 70 6.26 10.36 1.83
CA SER A 70 7.66 10.71 1.58
C SER A 70 7.84 11.18 0.13
N GLN A 71 8.50 12.33 -0.06
CA GLN A 71 8.94 12.80 -1.39
C GLN A 71 10.22 12.10 -1.86
N PHE A 72 10.90 11.39 -0.97
CA PHE A 72 12.09 10.61 -1.29
C PHE A 72 11.69 9.17 -1.59
N ASN A 73 11.94 8.75 -2.83
CA ASN A 73 11.97 7.33 -3.20
C ASN A 73 13.35 6.78 -2.78
N LEU A 74 13.37 5.82 -1.87
CA LEU A 74 14.57 5.11 -1.45
C LEU A 74 14.79 3.83 -2.28
N GLU A 75 14.55 3.91 -3.59
CA GLU A 75 14.91 2.82 -4.53
C GLU A 75 16.42 2.71 -4.72
#